data_AF-A0A7Y1YA36-F1
#
_entry.id   AF-A0A7Y1YA36-F1
#
_cell.length_a   1.000
_cell.length_b   1.000
_cell.length_c   1.000
_cell.angle_alpha   90.00
_cell.angle_beta   90.00
_cell.angle_gamma   90.00
#
_symmetry.space_group_name_H-M   'P 1'
#
loop_
_entity.id
_entity.type
_entity.pdbx_description
1 polymer ?
#
loop_
_entity_poly.entity_id
_entity_poly.type
_entity_poly.pdbx_seq_one_letter_code
_entity_poly.pdbx_strand_id
1 'polypeptide(L)'
;DNAARETARYGATLPVGGDLPVWLNQLADVAIETATGTLDDGEDGRQVCVAFVFPNGTHAHDQTQSLTVDEAGIRTTSNSPCVVDGRPNSERRVQVIVERDTDLIVFYFSKTLTLEGQAISRYERAQT
;
A
#
# COMPACT_ATOMS: atom_id res chain seq x y z
N ASP A 1 5.50 -12.15 2.79
CA ASP A 1 4.16 -11.98 3.36
C ASP A 1 3.11 -11.96 2.24
N ASN A 2 1.91 -12.49 2.49
CA ASN A 2 0.78 -12.51 1.56
C ASN A 2 -0.11 -11.27 1.66
N ALA A 3 0.01 -10.49 2.74
CA ALA A 3 -0.81 -9.31 3.02
C ALA A 3 -0.94 -8.35 1.82
N ALA A 4 0.19 -7.95 1.22
CA ALA A 4 0.17 -7.08 0.05
C ALA A 4 -0.68 -7.63 -1.11
N ARG A 5 -0.55 -8.94 -1.40
CA ARG A 5 -1.29 -9.59 -2.48
C ARG A 5 -2.78 -9.69 -2.17
N GLU A 6 -3.12 -10.00 -0.93
CA GLU A 6 -4.49 -10.10 -0.48
C GLU A 6 -5.19 -8.74 -0.52
N THR A 7 -4.59 -7.71 0.09
CA THR A 7 -5.13 -6.35 0.07
C THR A 7 -5.24 -5.80 -1.34
N ALA A 8 -4.25 -6.04 -2.21
CA ALA A 8 -4.32 -5.57 -3.58
C ALA A 8 -5.51 -6.20 -4.35
N ARG A 9 -5.83 -7.47 -4.08
CA ARG A 9 -7.02 -8.14 -4.66
C ARG A 9 -8.32 -7.62 -4.06
N TYR A 10 -8.37 -7.45 -2.75
CA TYR A 10 -9.51 -6.87 -2.06
C TYR A 10 -9.82 -5.47 -2.61
N GLY A 11 -8.84 -4.57 -2.60
CA GLY A 11 -8.93 -3.23 -3.13
C GLY A 11 -9.28 -3.17 -4.61
N ALA A 12 -8.76 -4.10 -5.43
CA ALA A 12 -9.09 -4.14 -6.86
C ALA A 12 -10.58 -4.31 -7.14
N THR A 13 -11.34 -4.88 -6.20
CA THR A 13 -12.77 -5.15 -6.33
C THR A 13 -13.66 -4.23 -5.51
N LEU A 14 -13.11 -3.64 -4.43
CA LEU A 14 -13.84 -2.74 -3.53
C LEU A 14 -14.09 -1.37 -4.21
N PRO A 15 -15.35 -0.92 -4.36
CA PRO A 15 -15.63 0.37 -4.97
C PRO A 15 -15.09 1.54 -4.14
N VAL A 16 -14.42 2.48 -4.79
CA VAL A 16 -14.15 3.81 -4.22
C VAL A 16 -15.48 4.54 -4.05
N GLY A 17 -16.06 4.50 -2.85
CA GLY A 17 -17.42 4.96 -2.52
C GLY A 17 -17.65 6.47 -2.57
N GLY A 18 -16.91 7.21 -3.40
CA GLY A 18 -16.95 8.67 -3.52
C GLY A 18 -15.90 9.42 -2.68
N ASP A 19 -15.33 8.77 -1.67
CA ASP A 19 -14.23 9.29 -0.85
C ASP A 19 -13.02 8.35 -0.95
N LEU A 20 -12.03 8.77 -1.75
CA LEU A 20 -10.81 8.00 -1.96
C LEU A 20 -9.93 7.90 -0.71
N PRO A 21 -9.73 8.96 0.09
CA PRO A 21 -9.10 8.85 1.40
C PRO A 21 -9.73 7.80 2.33
N VAL A 22 -11.07 7.74 2.42
CA VAL A 22 -11.74 6.71 3.24
C VAL A 22 -11.45 5.31 2.70
N TRP A 23 -11.51 5.12 1.39
CA TRP A 23 -11.18 3.85 0.75
C TRP A 23 -9.71 3.45 1.01
N LEU A 24 -8.76 4.39 0.91
CA LEU A 24 -7.34 4.13 1.21
C LEU A 24 -7.13 3.74 2.67
N ASN A 25 -7.83 4.37 3.61
CA ASN A 25 -7.76 3.99 5.03
C ASN A 25 -8.23 2.55 5.23
N GLN A 26 -9.34 2.14 4.61
CA GLN A 26 -9.83 0.76 4.68
C GLN A 26 -8.83 -0.24 4.10
N LEU A 27 -8.17 0.08 2.99
CA LEU A 27 -7.13 -0.80 2.42
C LEU A 27 -5.91 -0.89 3.35
N ALA A 28 -5.48 0.22 3.94
CA ALA A 28 -4.37 0.21 4.88
C ALA A 28 -4.70 -0.64 6.12
N ASP A 29 -5.92 -0.53 6.64
CA ASP A 29 -6.38 -1.35 7.77
C ASP A 29 -6.34 -2.84 7.42
N VAL A 30 -6.83 -3.23 6.24
CA VAL A 30 -6.76 -4.63 5.77
C VAL A 30 -5.32 -5.09 5.57
N ALA A 31 -4.43 -4.26 5.03
CA ALA A 31 -3.01 -4.60 4.88
C ALA A 31 -2.33 -4.82 6.23
N ILE A 32 -2.65 -4.02 7.24
CA ILE A 32 -2.12 -4.17 8.60
C ILE A 32 -2.69 -5.43 9.26
N GLU A 33 -4.01 -5.64 9.21
CA GLU A 33 -4.69 -6.79 9.83
C GLU A 33 -4.26 -8.14 9.22
N THR A 34 -3.93 -8.15 7.94
CA THR A 34 -3.50 -9.37 7.23
C THR A 34 -1.99 -9.58 7.23
N ALA A 35 -1.21 -8.60 7.67
CA ALA A 35 0.24 -8.75 7.82
C ALA A 35 0.54 -9.71 8.96
N THR A 36 1.59 -10.53 8.79
CA THR A 36 1.91 -11.56 9.77
C THR A 36 3.42 -11.75 9.92
N GLY A 37 3.83 -12.26 11.08
CA GLY A 37 5.23 -12.56 11.36
C GLY A 37 6.07 -11.29 11.43
N THR A 38 7.11 -11.17 10.61
CA THR A 38 8.03 -10.03 10.67
C THR A 38 7.48 -8.75 10.07
N LEU A 39 6.23 -8.72 9.63
CA LEU A 39 5.55 -7.51 9.14
C LEU A 39 4.24 -7.23 9.93
N ASP A 40 4.01 -7.96 11.02
CA ASP A 40 2.82 -7.86 11.87
C ASP A 40 2.66 -6.49 12.53
N ASP A 41 1.51 -6.25 13.17
CA ASP A 41 1.26 -5.01 13.88
C ASP A 41 2.16 -4.79 15.09
N GLY A 42 2.74 -3.58 15.16
CA GLY A 42 3.71 -3.19 16.18
C GLY A 42 5.15 -3.67 15.95
N GLU A 43 5.47 -4.28 14.80
CA GLU A 43 6.86 -4.58 14.44
C GLU A 43 7.66 -3.30 14.13
N ASP A 44 8.79 -3.11 14.81
CA ASP A 44 9.68 -1.97 14.63
C ASP A 44 10.16 -1.85 13.17
N GLY A 45 10.15 -0.63 12.65
CA GLY A 45 10.57 -0.28 11.29
C GLY A 45 9.56 -0.66 10.21
N ARG A 46 8.35 -1.12 10.57
CA ARG A 46 7.30 -1.49 9.60
C ARG A 46 6.64 -0.27 8.98
N GLN A 47 6.40 -0.33 7.68
CA GLN A 47 5.62 0.65 6.94
C GLN A 47 4.67 -0.04 5.95
N VAL A 48 3.47 0.54 5.77
CA VAL A 48 2.49 0.11 4.76
C VAL A 48 2.21 1.28 3.84
N CYS A 49 2.28 1.07 2.53
CA CYS A 49 1.81 2.02 1.53
C CYS A 49 0.71 1.38 0.68
N VAL A 50 -0.44 2.05 0.59
CA VAL A 50 -1.52 1.68 -0.33
C VAL A 50 -1.78 2.85 -1.28
N ALA A 51 -2.01 2.56 -2.56
CA ALA A 51 -2.32 3.59 -3.54
C ALA A 51 -3.43 3.16 -4.50
N PHE A 52 -4.29 4.13 -4.82
CA PHE A 52 -5.06 4.13 -6.04
C PHE A 52 -4.27 4.89 -7.09
N VAL A 53 -4.04 4.27 -8.25
CA VAL A 53 -3.22 4.85 -9.31
C VAL A 53 -4.06 5.01 -10.56
N PHE A 54 -4.30 6.27 -10.92
CA PHE A 54 -4.89 6.65 -12.20
C PHE A 54 -4.36 8.03 -12.60
N PRO A 55 -3.21 8.12 -13.28
CA PRO A 55 -2.57 9.40 -13.57
C PRO A 55 -3.37 10.29 -14.52
N ASN A 56 -4.21 9.71 -15.39
CA ASN A 56 -5.13 10.45 -16.26
C ASN A 56 -6.45 10.84 -15.55
N GLY A 57 -6.56 10.54 -14.26
CA GLY A 57 -7.70 10.87 -13.43
C GLY A 57 -7.91 12.37 -13.28
N THR A 58 -9.17 12.81 -13.35
CA THR A 58 -9.53 14.25 -13.25
C THR A 58 -10.47 14.55 -12.08
N HIS A 59 -10.99 13.52 -11.41
CA HIS A 59 -11.88 13.66 -10.27
C HIS A 59 -11.14 13.24 -9.00
N ALA A 60 -11.43 13.91 -7.88
CA ALA A 60 -10.74 13.65 -6.61
C ALA A 60 -10.83 12.19 -6.12
N HIS A 61 -11.91 11.49 -6.47
CA HIS A 61 -12.13 10.09 -6.12
C HIS A 61 -11.60 9.09 -7.17
N ASP A 62 -10.99 9.59 -8.24
CA ASP A 62 -10.54 8.82 -9.40
C ASP A 62 -9.28 9.45 -9.97
N GLN A 63 -8.29 9.69 -9.10
CA GLN A 63 -6.97 10.21 -9.44
C GLN A 63 -5.92 9.56 -8.58
N THR A 64 -4.65 9.64 -8.97
CA THR A 64 -3.57 9.02 -8.21
C THR A 64 -3.47 9.60 -6.81
N GLN A 65 -3.60 8.73 -5.81
CA GLN A 65 -3.40 9.06 -4.41
C GLN A 65 -2.87 7.84 -3.66
N SER A 66 -1.95 8.08 -2.73
CA SER A 66 -1.45 7.07 -1.81
C SER A 66 -1.69 7.47 -0.36
N LEU A 67 -1.67 6.46 0.49
CA LEU A 67 -1.66 6.54 1.94
C LEU A 67 -0.53 5.65 2.45
N THR A 68 0.37 6.24 3.24
CA THR A 68 1.38 5.53 3.99
C THR A 68 1.00 5.49 5.46
N VAL A 69 1.16 4.34 6.10
CA VAL A 69 1.03 4.15 7.54
C VAL A 69 2.38 3.66 8.08
N ASP A 70 2.96 4.40 9.02
CA ASP A 70 4.22 4.02 9.65
C ASP A 70 4.01 3.09 10.88
N GLU A 71 5.12 2.72 11.53
CA GLU A 71 5.12 1.88 12.72
C GLU A 71 4.27 2.46 13.87
N ALA A 72 4.23 3.79 14.01
CA ALA A 72 3.49 4.50 15.03
C ALA A 72 1.99 4.66 14.67
N GLY A 73 1.57 4.14 13.52
CA GLY A 73 0.22 4.28 13.00
C GLY A 73 -0.07 5.66 12.41
N ILE A 74 0.94 6.50 12.19
CA ILE A 74 0.78 7.81 11.57
C ILE A 74 0.45 7.63 10.09
N ARG A 75 -0.61 8.30 9.68
CA ARG A 75 -1.20 8.20 8.34
C ARG A 75 -0.86 9.43 7.52
N THR A 76 -0.12 9.24 6.43
CA THR A 76 0.32 10.31 5.54
C THR A 76 -0.18 10.08 4.12
N THR A 77 -0.90 11.05 3.57
CA THR A 77 -1.39 11.00 2.19
C THR A 77 -0.46 11.71 1.21
N SER A 78 -0.36 11.21 -0.02
CA SER A 78 0.37 11.86 -1.12
C SER A 78 -0.39 11.73 -2.43
N ASN A 79 -0.11 12.63 -3.39
CA ASN A 79 -0.65 12.60 -4.76
C ASN A 79 0.30 11.85 -5.71
N SER A 80 1.01 10.85 -5.21
CA SER A 80 1.98 10.04 -5.95
C SER A 80 1.68 8.56 -5.72
N PRO A 81 2.01 7.66 -6.67
CA PRO A 81 1.88 6.23 -6.44
C PRO A 81 2.86 5.77 -5.34
N CYS A 82 2.60 4.60 -4.75
CA CYS A 82 3.56 3.97 -3.83
C CYS A 82 4.84 3.55 -4.58
N VAL A 83 4.69 3.08 -5.81
CA VAL A 83 5.81 2.68 -6.67
C VAL A 83 5.58 3.08 -8.12
N VAL A 84 6.65 3.45 -8.82
CA VAL A 84 6.63 3.65 -10.26
C VAL A 84 6.68 2.28 -10.94
N ASP A 85 5.56 1.85 -11.50
CA ASP A 85 5.37 0.50 -12.07
C ASP A 85 5.51 0.42 -13.60
N GLY A 86 5.74 1.55 -14.26
CA GLY A 86 5.89 1.65 -15.72
C GLY A 86 4.62 1.36 -16.53
N ARG A 87 3.46 1.21 -15.88
CA ARG A 87 2.19 0.88 -16.56
C ARG A 87 1.52 2.11 -17.17
N PRO A 88 0.68 1.93 -18.21
CA PRO A 88 0.01 3.04 -18.88
C PRO A 88 -0.80 3.92 -17.92
N ASN A 89 -0.81 5.23 -18.19
CA ASN A 89 -1.54 6.21 -17.38
C ASN A 89 -3.08 6.12 -17.52
N SER A 90 -3.56 5.33 -18.50
CA SER A 90 -4.98 5.09 -18.77
C SER A 90 -5.58 3.93 -17.95
N GLU A 91 -4.77 3.19 -17.20
CA GLU A 91 -5.22 2.05 -16.38
C GLU A 91 -5.40 2.49 -14.92
N ARG A 92 -6.53 2.13 -14.31
CA ARG A 92 -6.73 2.23 -12.85
C ARG A 92 -6.11 1.03 -12.17
N ARG A 93 -5.36 1.27 -11.11
CA ARG A 93 -4.62 0.22 -10.39
C ARG A 93 -4.69 0.43 -8.90
N VAL A 94 -4.50 -0.67 -8.18
CA VAL A 94 -4.29 -0.69 -6.74
C VAL A 94 -2.87 -1.18 -6.51
N GLN A 95 -2.09 -0.40 -5.78
CA GLN A 95 -0.75 -0.79 -5.33
C GLN A 95 -0.78 -0.96 -3.82
N VAL A 96 -0.11 -2.01 -3.35
CA VAL A 96 0.10 -2.25 -1.92
C VAL A 96 1.56 -2.66 -1.72
N ILE A 97 2.24 -1.96 -0.83
CA ILE A 97 3.58 -2.28 -0.34
C ILE A 97 3.48 -2.44 1.18
N VAL A 98 4.03 -3.52 1.69
CA VAL A 98 4.26 -3.73 3.12
C VAL A 98 5.75 -3.96 3.28
N GLU A 99 6.42 -3.14 4.07
CA GLU A 99 7.86 -3.19 4.24
C GLU A 99 8.25 -3.12 5.71
N ARG A 100 9.47 -3.54 6.02
CA ARG A 100 10.10 -3.34 7.32
C ARG A 100 11.59 -3.15 7.17
N ASP A 101 12.10 -2.08 7.77
CA ASP A 101 13.54 -1.87 7.95
C ASP A 101 14.01 -2.50 9.26
N THR A 102 15.09 -3.28 9.21
CA THR A 102 15.71 -3.86 10.41
C THR A 102 17.23 -3.79 10.33
N ASP A 103 17.89 -3.46 11.43
CA ASP A 103 19.35 -3.43 11.48
C ASP A 103 19.91 -4.81 11.84
N LEU A 104 20.68 -5.38 10.91
CA LEU A 104 21.49 -6.55 11.17
C LEU A 104 22.82 -6.12 11.77
N ILE A 105 22.98 -6.32 13.08
CA ILE A 105 24.23 -6.07 13.79
C ILE A 105 25.00 -7.38 13.89
N VAL A 106 26.13 -7.48 13.17
CA VAL A 106 27.04 -8.63 13.26
C VAL A 106 28.41 -8.13 13.69
N PHE A 107 28.71 -8.23 14.99
CA PHE A 107 29.97 -7.96 15.71
C PHE A 107 30.78 -6.69 15.33
N TYR A 108 31.17 -6.50 14.07
CA TYR A 108 31.99 -5.40 13.55
C TYR A 108 31.32 -4.58 12.42
N PHE A 109 30.11 -4.92 11.97
CA PHE A 109 29.35 -4.10 11.01
C PHE A 109 27.85 -4.10 11.32
N SER A 110 27.20 -2.97 11.04
CA SER A 110 25.74 -2.85 10.94
C SER A 110 25.34 -2.75 9.47
N LYS A 111 24.26 -3.44 9.09
CA LYS A 111 23.59 -3.24 7.80
C LYS A 111 22.08 -3.18 8.01
N THR A 112 21.45 -2.14 7.51
CA THR A 112 20.00 -2.08 7.38
C THR A 112 19.54 -3.03 6.28
N LEU A 113 18.59 -3.89 6.62
CA LEU A 113 17.91 -4.81 5.73
C LEU A 113 16.45 -4.41 5.62
N THR A 114 16.00 -4.10 4.42
CA THR A 114 14.59 -3.86 4.12
C THR A 114 13.95 -5.17 3.66
N LEU A 115 12.96 -5.65 4.39
CA LEU A 115 12.07 -6.72 3.95
C LEU A 115 10.86 -6.08 3.28
N GLU A 116 10.54 -6.48 2.05
CA GLU A 116 9.45 -5.88 1.28
C GLU A 116 8.52 -6.95 0.70
N GLY A 117 7.21 -6.71 0.82
CA GLY A 117 6.15 -7.40 0.09
C GLY A 117 5.38 -6.39 -0.76
N GLN A 118 5.47 -6.51 -2.09
CA GLN A 118 4.76 -5.66 -3.03
C GLN A 118 3.72 -6.44 -3.84
N ALA A 119 2.55 -5.81 -4.07
CA ALA A 119 1.56 -6.29 -5.03
C ALA A 119 0.88 -5.14 -5.77
N ILE A 120 0.62 -5.37 -7.05
CA ILE A 120 -0.08 -4.43 -7.93
C ILE A 120 -1.19 -5.20 -8.64
N SER A 121 -2.41 -4.71 -8.53
CA SER A 121 -3.59 -5.28 -9.20
C SER A 121 -4.27 -4.23 -10.06
N ARG A 122 -4.81 -4.67 -11.19
CA ARG A 122 -5.70 -3.82 -11.99
C ARG A 122 -6.96 -3.56 -11.17
N TYR A 123 -7.42 -2.32 -11.14
CA TYR A 123 -8.67 -1.98 -10.49
C TYR A 123 -9.83 -2.31 -11.43
N GLU A 124 -10.65 -3.26 -11.03
CA GLU A 124 -11.81 -3.75 -11.75
C GLU A 124 -13.01 -3.58 -10.81
N ARG A 125 -13.60 -2.38 -10.82
CA ARG A 125 -14.79 -2.08 -10.02
C ARG A 125 -15.80 -3.21 -10.19
N ALA A 126 -16.21 -3.84 -9.09
CA ALA A 126 -17.40 -4.67 -9.09
C ALA A 126 -18.61 -3.78 -9.42
N GLN A 127 -19.23 -3.98 -10.59
CA GLN A 127 -20.49 -3.35 -10.91
C GLN A 127 -21.56 -3.97 -9.99
N THR A 128 -22.03 -3.19 -9.03
CA THR A 128 -23.30 -3.43 -8.32
C THR A 128 -24.45 -2.84 -9.11
#